data_AF-A0A9J6B729-F1
#
_entry.id   AF-A0A9J6B729-F1
#
_cell.length_a   1.000
_cell.length_b   1.000
_cell.length_c   1.000
_cell.angle_alpha   90.00
_cell.angle_beta   90.00
_cell.angle_gamma   90.00
#
_symmetry.space_group_name_H-M   'P 1'
#
loop_
_entity.id
_entity.type
_entity.pdbx_description
1 polymer ?
#
loop_
_entity_poly.entity_id
_entity_poly.type
_entity_poly.pdbx_seq_one_letter_code
_entity_poly.pdbx_strand_id
1 'polypeptide(L)' 'MQFKLVSWNARGLNNRDKRSIVQSMMVDWKADIICLQETKLEGDIYDIIKQIWGGRWIKFAQLEASSTRRGILML' A
#
# COMPACT_ATOMS: atom_id res chain seq x y z
N MET A 1 24.38 -1.02 -7.21
CA MET A 1 23.24 -0.76 -6.31
C MET A 1 22.48 -2.06 -6.11
N GLN A 2 21.99 -2.33 -4.90
CA GLN A 2 21.12 -3.47 -4.62
C GLN A 2 19.67 -2.97 -4.65
N PHE A 3 18.84 -3.55 -5.50
CA PHE A 3 17.42 -3.27 -5.59
C PHE A 3 16.67 -4.01 -4.48
N LYS A 4 15.76 -3.32 -3.78
CA LYS A 4 14.96 -3.85 -2.67
C LYS A 4 13.47 -3.79 -2.98
N LEU A 5 12.89 -4.97 -3.22
CA LEU A 5 11.45 -5.17 -3.33
C LEU A 5 10.91 -5.72 -2.02
N VAL A 6 9.83 -5.14 -1.51
CA VAL A 6 9.04 -5.73 -0.43
C VAL A 6 7.67 -6.12 -0.95
N SER A 7 7.23 -7.32 -0.57
CA SER A 7 5.91 -7.85 -0.89
C SER A 7 5.22 -8.27 0.41
N TRP A 8 4.07 -7.66 0.72
CA TRP A 8 3.36 -7.92 1.97
C TRP A 8 1.85 -8.03 1.79
N ASN A 9 1.26 -9.09 2.34
CA ASN A 9 -0.19 -9.24 2.38
C ASN A 9 -0.76 -8.43 3.57
N ALA A 10 -1.40 -7.31 3.27
CA ALA A 10 -1.93 -6.38 4.26
C ALA A 10 -3.27 -6.82 4.88
N ARG A 11 -4.00 -7.73 4.21
CA ARG A 11 -5.32 -8.22 4.63
C ARG A 11 -6.32 -7.10 4.94
N GLY A 12 -6.40 -6.12 4.06
CA GLY A 12 -7.36 -5.02 4.08
C GLY A 12 -6.76 -3.71 4.60
N LEU A 13 -6.95 -2.64 3.81
CA LEU A 13 -6.47 -1.28 4.12
C LEU A 13 -7.61 -0.28 4.38
N ASN A 14 -8.87 -0.73 4.41
CA ASN A 14 -10.02 0.12 4.80
C ASN A 14 -9.97 0.55 6.28
N ASN A 15 -9.28 -0.22 7.14
CA ASN A 15 -9.09 0.13 8.55
C ASN A 15 -7.95 1.14 8.71
N ARG A 16 -8.19 2.25 9.42
CA ARG A 16 -7.20 3.31 9.66
C ARG A 16 -6.00 2.86 10.49
N ASP A 17 -6.20 2.05 11.52
CA ASP A 17 -5.12 1.55 12.38
C ASP A 17 -4.16 0.66 11.58
N LYS A 18 -4.69 -0.17 10.67
CA LYS A 18 -3.88 -0.96 9.74
C LYS A 18 -3.04 -0.08 8.82
N ARG A 19 -3.60 1.03 8.33
CA ARG A 19 -2.87 1.99 7.50
C ARG A 19 -1.70 2.63 8.26
N SER A 20 -1.89 2.96 9.54
CA SER A 20 -0.80 3.47 10.39
C SER A 20 0.33 2.45 10.57
N ILE A 21 0.00 1.17 10.75
CA ILE A 21 1.02 0.10 10.84
C ILE A 21 1.80 0.00 9.53
N VAL A 22 1.10 0.01 8.39
CA VAL A 22 1.73 -0.04 7.07
C VAL A 22 2.63 1.16 6.84
N GLN A 23 2.18 2.37 7.21
CA GLN A 23 3.00 3.58 7.14
C GLN A 23 4.30 3.45 7.94
N SER A 24 4.23 2.94 9.18
CA SER A 24 5.43 2.71 10.00
C SER A 24 6.40 1.75 9.32
N MET A 25 5.88 0.65 8.75
CA MET A 25 6.70 -0.36 8.08
C MET A 25 7.41 0.19 6.83
N MET A 26 6.79 1.11 6.09
CA MET A 26 7.41 1.72 4.91
C MET A 26 8.70 2.47 5.26
N VAL A 27 8.69 3.19 6.39
CA VAL A 27 9.86 3.93 6.89
C VAL A 27 10.99 2.97 7.25
N ASP A 28 10.67 1.85 7.87
CA ASP A 28 11.65 0.85 8.30
C ASP A 28 12.24 0.07 7.11
N TRP A 29 11.41 -0.27 6.13
CA TRP A 29 11.83 -1.08 5.01
C TRP A 29 12.76 -0.34 4.05
N LYS A 30 12.57 0.97 3.81
CA LYS A 30 13.38 1.73 2.85
C LYS A 30 13.52 0.99 1.51
N ALA A 31 12.41 0.46 1.01
CA ALA A 31 12.35 -0.33 -0.21
C ALA A 31 12.24 0.57 -1.46
N ASP A 32 12.72 0.09 -2.59
CA ASP A 32 12.58 0.76 -3.88
C ASP A 32 11.18 0.57 -4.47
N ILE A 33 10.57 -0.61 -4.22
CA ILE A 33 9.19 -0.93 -4.58
C ILE A 33 8.53 -1.67 -3.42
N ILE A 34 7.29 -1.31 -3.10
CA ILE A 34 6.45 -2.00 -2.13
C ILE A 34 5.19 -2.51 -2.81
N CYS A 35 4.93 -3.79 -2.69
CA CYS A 35 3.75 -4.45 -3.23
C CYS A 35 2.87 -4.96 -2.08
N LEU A 36 1.69 -4.39 -1.92
CA LEU A 36 0.70 -4.77 -0.91
C LEU A 36 -0.40 -5.63 -1.55
N GLN A 37 -0.67 -6.81 -0.99
CA GLN A 37 -1.74 -7.72 -1.45
C GLN A 37 -2.94 -7.75 -0.50
N GLU A 38 -4.08 -8.19 -1.03
CA GLU A 38 -5.37 -8.25 -0.33
C GLU A 38 -5.73 -6.89 0.27
N THR A 39 -5.53 -5.81 -0.50
CA THR A 39 -5.76 -4.43 -0.02
C THR A 39 -7.24 -4.17 0.25
N LYS A 40 -8.14 -4.86 -0.46
CA LYS A 40 -9.60 -4.66 -0.40
C LYS A 40 -10.02 -3.21 -0.68
N LEU A 41 -9.23 -2.50 -1.48
CA LEU A 41 -9.50 -1.12 -1.88
C LEU A 41 -10.10 -1.09 -3.29
N GLU A 42 -11.07 -0.23 -3.49
CA GLU A 42 -11.83 -0.03 -4.73
C GLU A 42 -11.97 1.47 -5.00
N GLY A 43 -12.09 1.85 -6.28
CA GLY A 43 -12.22 3.24 -6.69
C GLY A 43 -10.97 4.09 -6.44
N ASP A 44 -11.17 5.41 -6.28
CA ASP A 44 -10.09 6.36 -6.04
C ASP A 44 -9.53 6.23 -4.62
N ILE A 45 -8.27 5.80 -4.52
CA ILE A 45 -7.57 5.58 -3.25
C ILE A 45 -6.58 6.69 -2.89
N TYR A 46 -6.56 7.81 -3.61
CA TYR A 46 -5.51 8.82 -3.48
C TYR A 46 -5.33 9.31 -2.03
N ASP A 47 -6.43 9.54 -1.31
CA ASP A 47 -6.39 9.96 0.10
C ASP A 47 -5.94 8.85 1.05
N ILE A 48 -6.16 7.58 0.69
CA ILE A 48 -5.60 6.43 1.41
C ILE A 48 -4.09 6.38 1.22
N ILE A 49 -3.61 6.60 -0.02
CA ILE A 49 -2.19 6.59 -0.33
C ILE A 49 -1.45 7.70 0.42
N LYS A 50 -2.02 8.90 0.50
CA LYS A 50 -1.45 9.99 1.33
C LYS A 50 -1.28 9.59 2.79
N GLN A 51 -2.25 8.86 3.36
CA GLN A 51 -2.18 8.40 4.74
C GLN A 51 -1.08 7.34 4.95
N ILE A 52 -0.84 6.50 3.95
CA ILE A 52 0.12 5.40 4.06
C ILE A 52 1.55 5.87 3.78
N TRP A 53 1.76 6.71 2.76
CA TRP A 53 3.11 7.13 2.35
C TRP A 53 3.65 8.36 3.08
N GLY A 54 2.79 9.33 3.41
CA GLY A 54 3.17 10.57 4.09
C GLY A 54 4.12 11.52 3.32
N GLY A 55 4.73 11.11 2.21
CA GLY A 55 5.66 11.90 1.40
C GLY A 55 5.02 12.67 0.23
N ARG A 56 5.80 13.58 -0.39
CA ARG A 56 5.41 14.29 -1.62
C ARG A 56 5.69 13.43 -2.86
N TRP A 57 4.85 13.58 -3.89
CA TRP A 57 5.00 12.97 -5.22
C TRP A 57 5.13 11.45 -5.25
N ILE A 58 4.02 10.77 -4.94
CA ILE A 58 3.96 9.32 -5.06
C ILE A 58 3.55 8.91 -6.47
N LYS A 59 4.14 7.83 -6.98
CA LYS A 59 3.59 7.07 -8.09
C LYS A 59 3.09 5.77 -7.52
N PHE A 60 1.86 5.41 -7.84
CA PHE A 60 1.30 4.13 -7.41
C PHE A 60 0.50 3.51 -8.54
N ALA A 61 0.35 2.19 -8.47
CA ALA A 61 -0.54 1.45 -9.33
C ALA A 61 -1.45 0.58 -8.48
N GLN A 62 -2.73 0.57 -8.82
CA GLN A 62 -3.75 -0.21 -8.14
C GLN A 62 -4.34 -1.22 -9.10
N LEU A 63 -4.47 -2.46 -8.63
CA LEU A 63 -5.48 -3.39 -9.12
C LEU A 63 -6.59 -3.39 -8.10
N GLU A 64 -7.79 -2.95 -8.51
CA GLU A 64 -8.94 -2.88 -7.62
C GLU A 64 -9.32 -4.25 -7.06
N ALA A 65 -9.86 -4.23 -5.85
CA ALA A 65 -10.52 -5.41 -5.32
C ALA A 65 -11.80 -5.70 -6.10
N SER A 66 -12.18 -6.97 -6.14
CA SER A 66 -13.49 -7.37 -6.65
C SER A 66 -14.34 -7.74 -5.46
N SER A 67 -15.05 -6.76 -4.88
CA SER A 67 -15.82 -6.90 -3.65
C SER A 67 -14.93 -7.29 -2.45
N THR A 68 -15.33 -8.29 -1.66
CA THR A 68 -14.68 -8.65 -0.38
C THR A 68 -13.28 -9.29 -0.50
N ARG A 69 -12.77 -9.48 -1.72
CA ARG A 69 -11.57 -10.28 -2.01
C ARG A 69 -10.63 -9.52 -2.95
N ARG A 70 -9.33 -9.80 -2.82
CA ARG A 70 -8.26 -9.31 -3.71
C ARG A 70 -7.89 -7.84 -3.47
N GLY A 71 -7.28 -7.23 -4.48
CA GLY A 71 -6.70 -5.90 -4.44
C GLY A 71 -5.17 -5.97 -4.32
N ILE A 72 -4.48 -5.27 -5.21
CA ILE A 72 -3.02 -5.11 -5.19
C ILE A 72 -2.71 -3.63 -5.27
N LEU A 73 -1.74 -3.19 -4.49
CA LEU A 73 -1.21 -1.84 -4.54
C LEU A 73 0.31 -1.90 -4.67
N MET A 74 0.85 -1.24 -5.70
CA MET A 74 2.28 -1.02 -5.85
C MET A 74 2.59 0.45 -5.57
N LEU A 75 3.58 0.68 -4.71
CA LEU A 75 4.08 1.98 -4.27
C LEU A 75 5.59 2.06 -4.49
#